data_AF-Q7NUW4-F1
#
_entry.id   AF-Q7NUW4-F1
#
_cell.length_a   1.000
_cell.length_b   1.000
_cell.length_c   1.000
_cell.angle_alpha   90.00
_cell.angle_beta   90.00
_cell.angle_gamma   90.00
#
_symmetry.space_group_name_H-M   'P 1'
#
loop_
_entity.id
_entity.type
_entity.pdbx_description
1 polymer ?
#
loop_
_entity_poly.entity_id
_entity_poly.type
_entity_poly.pdbx_seq_one_letter_code
_entity_poly.pdbx_strand_id
1 'polypeptide(L)'
;MSSINAQGGVQPASITTDEVIDNDHIEYLRAARNYSLLGQAIATMEEVMLLFTELSNAKFAQMSKKMEVSRDAQEMANKVEAVLAGITDPKDTKKLPQDVLDYLKANGISVDSVENLEGDLSQADLTAVKSALESFSGRASDFVQQSQLKMQQLIQNFNTAVTMANSLQSMNAESTKSIAQAIR
;
A
#
# COMPACT_ATOMS: atom_id res chain seq x y z
N MET A 1 77.03 31.54 11.01
CA MET A 1 76.57 30.14 11.08
C MET A 1 75.07 30.15 11.27
N SER A 2 74.32 29.66 10.28
CA SER A 2 73.05 28.93 10.41
C SER A 2 72.31 29.00 9.08
N SER A 3 72.36 27.88 8.37
CA SER A 3 71.76 27.66 7.06
C SER A 3 70.38 27.04 7.23
N ILE A 4 69.43 27.49 6.41
CA ILE A 4 68.11 26.90 6.21
C ILE A 4 68.18 26.01 4.95
N ASN A 5 67.53 24.82 4.98
CA ASN A 5 66.50 24.37 4.02
C ASN A 5 66.59 22.90 3.54
N ALA A 6 65.53 22.15 3.90
CA ALA A 6 64.71 21.13 3.23
C ALA A 6 65.25 19.94 2.37
N GLN A 7 64.51 18.84 2.61
CA GLN A 7 64.16 17.67 1.78
C GLN A 7 65.04 16.40 1.83
N GLY A 8 64.37 15.26 2.09
CA GLY A 8 64.87 13.91 1.81
C GLY A 8 64.62 12.85 2.89
N GLY A 9 63.35 12.46 3.10
CA GLY A 9 63.00 11.31 3.96
C GLY A 9 63.24 9.97 3.26
N VAL A 10 63.85 9.04 3.98
CA VAL A 10 64.38 7.74 3.51
C VAL A 10 63.35 6.62 3.72
N GLN A 11 63.31 5.64 2.80
CA GLN A 11 62.51 4.40 2.80
C GLN A 11 63.46 3.17 2.90
N PRO A 12 63.01 1.90 3.07
CA PRO A 12 62.49 1.18 4.25
C PRO A 12 63.21 -0.18 4.52
N ALA A 13 62.84 -0.89 5.60
CA ALA A 13 62.89 -2.37 5.75
C ALA A 13 62.08 -2.72 7.02
N SER A 14 61.20 -3.72 7.16
CA SER A 14 60.74 -4.90 6.41
C SER A 14 59.40 -5.32 7.07
N ILE A 15 58.53 -6.15 6.43
CA ILE A 15 57.91 -7.42 6.95
C ILE A 15 56.96 -7.98 5.87
N THR A 16 57.42 -9.11 5.30
CA THR A 16 56.80 -10.30 4.67
C THR A 16 55.30 -10.47 4.34
N THR A 17 55.13 -11.22 3.23
CA THR A 17 53.97 -12.01 2.74
C THR A 17 52.76 -11.25 2.18
N ASP A 18 52.95 -10.63 1.01
CA ASP A 18 51.89 -10.53 0.00
C ASP A 18 51.73 -11.91 -0.65
N GLU A 19 50.84 -12.71 -0.06
CA GLU A 19 50.16 -13.77 -0.79
C GLU A 19 49.36 -13.06 -1.89
N VAL A 20 49.80 -13.21 -3.14
CA VAL A 20 49.07 -12.74 -4.31
C VAL A 20 47.77 -13.54 -4.35
N ILE A 21 46.74 -13.03 -3.66
CA ILE A 21 45.37 -13.50 -3.85
C ILE A 21 44.99 -13.06 -5.24
N ASP A 22 45.06 -14.03 -6.14
CA ASP A 22 44.54 -14.00 -7.50
C ASP A 22 43.12 -13.41 -7.51
N ASN A 23 43.04 -12.12 -7.85
CA ASN A 23 41.79 -11.37 -7.94
C ASN A 23 40.95 -11.81 -9.16
N ASP A 24 41.46 -12.67 -10.03
CA ASP A 24 40.79 -13.10 -11.25
C ASP A 24 39.74 -14.20 -10.98
N HIS A 25 39.96 -15.02 -9.95
CA HIS A 25 39.06 -16.13 -9.61
C HIS A 25 37.81 -15.71 -8.81
N ILE A 26 37.84 -14.54 -8.16
CA ILE A 26 36.69 -13.99 -7.45
C ILE A 26 35.76 -13.23 -8.41
N GLU A 27 36.28 -12.70 -9.52
CA GLU A 27 35.45 -12.11 -10.57
C GLU A 27 34.60 -13.15 -11.30
N TYR A 28 35.10 -14.35 -11.57
CA TYR A 28 34.27 -15.41 -12.19
C TYR A 28 33.14 -15.92 -11.28
N LEU A 29 33.36 -16.00 -9.96
CA LEU A 29 32.33 -16.39 -8.99
C LEU A 29 31.36 -15.25 -8.68
N ARG A 30 31.80 -13.99 -8.80
CA ARG A 30 30.93 -12.80 -8.77
C ARG A 30 30.18 -12.59 -10.09
N ALA A 31 30.76 -12.97 -11.23
CA ALA A 31 30.11 -13.01 -12.53
C ALA A 31 29.15 -14.22 -12.63
N ALA A 32 29.40 -15.32 -11.92
CA ALA A 32 28.46 -16.43 -11.75
C ALA A 32 27.28 -16.10 -10.82
N ARG A 33 27.39 -14.99 -10.05
CA ARG A 33 26.24 -14.15 -9.68
C ARG A 33 25.73 -13.39 -10.91
N ASN A 34 25.60 -14.14 -12.00
CA ASN A 34 25.04 -13.78 -13.28
C ASN A 34 23.59 -13.40 -12.97
N TYR A 35 23.39 -12.12 -12.70
CA TYR A 35 22.15 -11.46 -13.05
C TYR A 35 21.96 -11.65 -14.56
N SER A 36 21.48 -12.82 -14.95
CA SER A 36 20.64 -12.89 -16.12
C SER A 36 19.59 -11.80 -15.91
N LEU A 37 19.40 -10.91 -16.88
CA LEU A 37 18.30 -9.93 -16.86
C LEU A 37 16.98 -10.61 -16.46
N LEU A 38 16.86 -11.90 -16.83
CA LEU A 38 15.79 -12.82 -16.47
C LEU A 38 15.77 -13.19 -14.97
N GLY A 39 16.92 -13.48 -14.35
CA GLY A 39 17.01 -13.73 -12.91
C GLY A 39 16.70 -12.47 -12.09
N GLN A 40 17.12 -11.29 -12.57
CA GLN A 40 16.75 -10.01 -11.97
C GLN A 40 15.25 -9.74 -12.11
N ALA A 41 14.69 -10.03 -13.29
CA ALA A 41 13.26 -9.89 -13.55
C ALA A 41 12.43 -10.86 -12.70
N ILE A 42 12.87 -12.10 -12.51
CA ILE A 42 12.20 -13.10 -11.67
C ILE A 42 12.23 -12.69 -10.20
N ALA A 43 13.39 -12.27 -9.67
CA ALA A 43 13.49 -11.79 -8.29
C ALA A 43 12.62 -10.54 -8.06
N THR A 44 12.61 -9.60 -9.01
CA THR A 44 11.75 -8.41 -8.95
C THR A 44 10.26 -8.79 -9.00
N MET A 45 9.87 -9.76 -9.84
CA MET A 45 8.49 -10.26 -9.89
C MET A 45 8.09 -10.98 -8.60
N GLU A 46 9.01 -11.70 -7.96
CA GLU A 46 8.80 -12.39 -6.69
C GLU A 46 8.60 -11.39 -5.53
N GLU A 47 9.42 -10.33 -5.47
CA GLU A 47 9.22 -9.21 -4.55
C GLU A 47 7.88 -8.50 -4.78
N VAL A 48 7.48 -8.27 -6.03
CA VAL A 48 6.17 -7.71 -6.38
C VAL A 48 5.04 -8.66 -5.96
N MET A 49 5.21 -9.98 -6.05
CA MET A 49 4.19 -10.97 -5.65
C MET A 49 4.04 -11.08 -4.14
N LEU A 50 5.14 -11.03 -3.39
CA LEU A 50 5.12 -10.98 -1.92
C LEU A 50 4.48 -9.69 -1.44
N LEU A 51 4.90 -8.56 -2.00
CA LEU A 51 4.28 -7.25 -1.75
C LEU A 51 2.79 -7.27 -2.13
N PHE A 52 2.41 -7.91 -3.24
CA PHE A 52 1.02 -8.06 -3.64
C PHE A 52 0.21 -8.90 -2.66
N THR A 53 0.74 -10.01 -2.17
CA THR A 53 0.04 -10.89 -1.21
C THR A 53 -0.19 -10.17 0.11
N GLU A 54 0.85 -9.48 0.61
CA GLU A 54 0.78 -8.74 1.86
C GLU A 54 -0.11 -7.49 1.74
N LEU A 55 0.08 -6.68 0.69
CA LEU A 55 -0.76 -5.51 0.42
C LEU A 55 -2.20 -5.89 0.12
N SER A 56 -2.44 -7.00 -0.59
CA SER A 56 -3.80 -7.47 -0.88
C SER A 56 -4.48 -7.91 0.40
N ASN A 57 -3.85 -8.72 1.25
CA ASN A 57 -4.42 -9.11 2.54
C ASN A 57 -4.75 -7.88 3.42
N ALA A 58 -3.81 -6.94 3.52
CA ALA A 58 -4.01 -5.70 4.26
C ALA A 58 -5.12 -4.83 3.63
N LYS A 59 -5.18 -4.73 2.30
CA LYS A 59 -6.22 -3.97 1.59
C LYS A 59 -7.58 -4.63 1.65
N PHE A 60 -7.68 -5.94 1.57
CA PHE A 60 -8.91 -6.69 1.77
C PHE A 60 -9.45 -6.50 3.19
N ALA A 61 -8.58 -6.56 4.20
CA ALA A 61 -8.97 -6.29 5.58
C ALA A 61 -9.50 -4.85 5.76
N GLN A 62 -8.80 -3.86 5.19
CA GLN A 62 -9.26 -2.46 5.22
C GLN A 62 -10.56 -2.27 4.43
N MET A 63 -10.70 -2.92 3.28
CA MET A 63 -11.89 -2.85 2.43
C MET A 63 -13.09 -3.46 3.13
N SER A 64 -12.92 -4.62 3.77
CA SER A 64 -13.97 -5.27 4.57
C SER A 64 -14.41 -4.37 5.72
N LYS A 65 -13.47 -3.82 6.49
CA LYS A 65 -13.78 -2.90 7.59
C LYS A 65 -14.48 -1.62 7.09
N LYS A 66 -14.05 -1.05 5.96
CA LYS A 66 -14.67 0.16 5.40
C LYS A 66 -16.03 -0.11 4.77
N MET A 67 -16.24 -1.31 4.23
CA MET A 67 -17.54 -1.75 3.73
C MET A 67 -18.55 -1.91 4.87
N GLU A 68 -18.14 -2.51 5.98
CA GLU A 68 -18.95 -2.59 7.21
C GLU A 68 -19.31 -1.18 7.71
N VAL A 69 -18.31 -0.30 7.83
CA VAL A 69 -18.53 1.10 8.20
C VAL A 69 -19.51 1.83 7.27
N SER A 70 -19.41 1.63 5.95
CA SER A 70 -20.35 2.24 4.99
C SER A 70 -21.77 1.73 5.21
N ARG A 71 -21.93 0.41 5.36
CA ARG A 71 -23.24 -0.22 5.58
C ARG A 71 -23.87 0.24 6.90
N ASP A 72 -23.10 0.22 7.97
CA ASP A 72 -23.59 0.55 9.32
C ASP A 72 -23.88 2.05 9.43
N ALA A 73 -23.05 2.92 8.84
CA ALA A 73 -23.35 4.35 8.74
C ALA A 73 -24.64 4.63 7.97
N GLN A 74 -24.90 3.88 6.88
CA GLN A 74 -26.14 3.99 6.13
C GLN A 74 -27.35 3.54 6.96
N GLU A 75 -27.22 2.46 7.73
CA GLU A 75 -28.26 2.01 8.65
C GLU A 75 -28.55 3.08 9.71
N MET A 76 -27.52 3.68 10.30
CA MET A 76 -27.69 4.78 11.26
C MET A 76 -28.36 5.99 10.60
N ALA A 77 -27.98 6.36 9.38
CA ALA A 77 -28.62 7.46 8.65
C ALA A 77 -30.13 7.18 8.42
N ASN A 78 -30.49 5.94 8.08
CA ASN A 78 -31.88 5.53 7.91
C ASN A 78 -32.67 5.59 9.22
N LYS A 79 -32.04 5.27 10.37
CA LYS A 79 -32.66 5.43 11.69
C LYS A 79 -32.93 6.90 12.02
N VAL A 80 -31.99 7.80 11.71
CA VAL A 80 -32.18 9.25 11.85
C VAL A 80 -33.28 9.74 10.93
N GLU A 81 -33.36 9.25 9.70
CA GLU A 81 -34.44 9.56 8.76
C GLU A 81 -35.81 9.10 9.26
N ALA A 82 -35.90 7.93 9.90
CA ALA A 82 -37.14 7.47 10.52
C ALA A 82 -37.59 8.40 11.67
N VAL A 83 -36.65 8.90 12.47
CA VAL A 83 -36.95 9.89 13.52
C VAL A 83 -37.41 11.21 12.91
N LEU A 84 -36.73 11.67 11.86
CA LEU A 84 -37.05 12.88 11.10
C LEU A 84 -38.44 12.80 10.46
N ALA A 85 -38.80 11.65 9.89
CA ALA A 85 -40.11 11.40 9.28
C ALA A 85 -41.26 11.46 10.31
N GLY A 86 -40.97 11.22 11.59
CA GLY A 86 -41.94 11.33 12.67
C GLY A 86 -42.14 12.76 13.19
N ILE A 87 -41.43 13.75 12.68
CA ILE A 87 -41.58 15.18 13.03
C ILE A 87 -42.59 15.79 12.05
N THR A 88 -43.80 16.07 12.53
CA THR A 88 -44.85 16.72 11.72
C THR A 88 -44.88 18.24 11.88
N ASP A 89 -44.39 18.74 13.02
CA ASP A 89 -44.35 20.17 13.32
C ASP A 89 -42.91 20.72 13.29
N PRO A 90 -42.66 21.90 12.69
CA PRO A 90 -41.31 22.47 12.58
C PRO A 90 -40.64 22.82 13.92
N LYS A 91 -41.41 22.85 15.01
CA LYS A 91 -40.93 23.11 16.37
C LYS A 91 -40.76 21.84 17.20
N ASP A 92 -41.15 20.69 16.67
CA ASP A 92 -41.01 19.42 17.35
C ASP A 92 -39.53 19.00 17.36
N THR A 93 -39.12 18.44 18.49
CA THR A 93 -37.73 18.09 18.77
C THR A 93 -37.68 16.66 19.23
N LYS A 94 -36.73 15.88 18.69
CA LYS A 94 -36.58 14.47 19.03
C LYS A 94 -35.15 14.15 19.37
N LYS A 95 -34.99 13.13 20.21
CA LYS A 95 -33.68 12.59 20.58
C LYS A 95 -33.19 11.62 19.52
N LEU A 96 -31.88 11.59 19.34
CA LEU A 96 -31.25 10.54 18.56
C LEU A 96 -31.38 9.20 19.27
N PRO A 97 -31.59 8.11 18.51
CA PRO A 97 -31.43 6.76 19.03
C PRO A 97 -30.03 6.56 19.64
N GLN A 98 -29.95 5.82 20.75
CA GLN A 98 -28.70 5.63 21.48
C GLN A 98 -27.61 4.94 20.64
N ASP A 99 -28.01 4.01 19.79
CA ASP A 99 -27.12 3.32 18.85
C ASP A 99 -26.48 4.28 17.84
N VAL A 100 -27.20 5.31 17.39
CA VAL A 100 -26.65 6.36 16.52
C VAL A 100 -25.64 7.22 17.29
N LEU A 101 -25.94 7.58 18.55
CA LEU A 101 -25.03 8.36 19.40
C LEU A 101 -23.73 7.62 19.68
N ASP A 102 -23.83 6.33 19.99
CA ASP A 102 -22.68 5.47 20.24
C ASP A 102 -21.84 5.32 18.96
N TYR A 103 -22.49 5.18 17.81
CA TYR A 103 -21.81 5.08 16.52
C TYR A 103 -21.07 6.37 16.14
N LEU A 104 -21.69 7.54 16.34
CA LEU A 104 -21.07 8.85 16.09
C LEU A 104 -19.83 9.05 16.95
N LYS A 105 -19.91 8.70 18.25
CA LYS A 105 -18.78 8.79 19.19
C LYS A 105 -17.67 7.81 18.83
N ALA A 106 -18.00 6.55 18.54
CA ALA A 106 -17.05 5.51 18.22
C ALA A 106 -16.26 5.79 16.93
N ASN A 107 -16.91 6.41 15.94
CA ASN A 107 -16.30 6.72 14.64
C ASN A 107 -15.74 8.15 14.53
N GLY A 108 -15.86 8.96 15.59
CA GLY A 108 -15.39 10.36 15.60
C GLY A 108 -16.09 11.24 14.57
N ILE A 109 -17.38 11.00 14.32
CA ILE A 109 -18.17 11.77 13.36
C ILE A 109 -18.71 13.00 14.09
N SER A 110 -18.01 14.12 13.96
CA SER A 110 -18.47 15.42 14.47
C SER A 110 -19.47 16.04 13.52
N VAL A 111 -20.56 16.55 14.07
CA VAL A 111 -21.53 17.38 13.34
C VAL A 111 -21.32 18.81 13.82
N ASP A 112 -20.61 19.62 13.03
CA ASP A 112 -20.19 20.98 13.42
C ASP A 112 -21.35 21.91 13.80
N SER A 113 -22.57 21.58 13.37
CA SER A 113 -23.77 22.38 13.62
C SER A 113 -24.49 22.06 14.93
N VAL A 114 -24.07 21.02 15.69
CA VAL A 114 -24.82 20.52 16.85
C VAL A 114 -23.95 20.51 18.12
N GLU A 115 -24.24 21.40 19.06
CA GLU A 115 -23.52 21.50 20.34
C GLU A 115 -23.81 20.33 21.29
N ASN A 116 -25.03 19.77 21.28
CA ASN A 116 -25.41 18.68 22.16
C ASN A 116 -26.23 17.61 21.44
N LEU A 117 -25.54 16.56 20.97
CA LEU A 117 -26.14 15.41 20.31
C LEU A 117 -27.07 14.58 21.23
N GLU A 118 -26.88 14.65 22.55
CA GLU A 118 -27.70 13.91 23.53
C GLU A 118 -29.01 14.63 23.91
N GLY A 119 -29.16 15.87 23.46
CA GLY A 119 -30.31 16.72 23.72
C GLY A 119 -31.51 16.45 22.80
N ASP A 120 -32.54 17.26 22.98
CA ASP A 120 -33.65 17.33 22.04
C ASP A 120 -33.19 18.09 20.79
N LEU A 121 -33.15 17.40 19.66
CA LEU A 121 -32.62 17.91 18.41
C LEU A 121 -33.76 18.37 17.51
N SER A 122 -33.56 19.53 16.87
CA SER A 122 -34.50 20.05 15.89
C SER A 122 -34.43 19.25 14.58
N GLN A 123 -35.42 19.46 13.72
CA GLN A 123 -35.42 18.89 12.37
C GLN A 123 -34.13 19.23 11.58
N ALA A 124 -33.60 20.44 11.77
CA ALA A 124 -32.37 20.88 11.11
C ALA A 124 -31.15 20.10 11.63
N ASP A 125 -31.08 19.87 12.94
CA ASP A 125 -29.97 19.15 13.56
C ASP A 125 -29.97 17.66 13.18
N LEU A 126 -31.15 17.02 13.16
CA LEU A 126 -31.30 15.65 12.69
C LEU A 126 -30.95 15.52 11.20
N THR A 127 -31.29 16.52 10.38
CA THR A 127 -30.88 16.57 8.98
C THR A 127 -29.36 16.69 8.86
N ALA A 128 -28.72 17.53 9.68
CA ALA A 128 -27.26 17.66 9.71
C ALA A 128 -26.57 16.34 10.12
N VAL A 129 -27.11 15.64 11.13
CA VAL A 129 -26.61 14.33 11.56
C VAL A 129 -26.77 13.29 10.44
N LYS A 130 -27.92 13.24 9.78
CA LYS A 130 -28.15 12.37 8.61
C LYS A 130 -27.12 12.64 7.52
N SER A 131 -26.93 13.90 7.14
CA SER A 131 -25.96 14.29 6.11
C SER A 131 -24.52 13.94 6.50
N ALA A 132 -24.15 14.06 7.78
CA ALA A 132 -22.83 13.65 8.26
C ALA A 132 -22.61 12.13 8.13
N LEU A 133 -23.62 11.32 8.48
CA LEU A 133 -23.59 9.86 8.35
C LEU A 133 -23.56 9.41 6.89
N GLU A 134 -24.38 10.02 6.02
CA GLU A 134 -24.36 9.76 4.57
C GLU A 134 -23.03 10.15 3.94
N SER A 135 -22.44 11.29 4.34
CA SER A 135 -21.11 11.70 3.89
C SER A 135 -20.02 10.74 4.37
N PHE A 136 -20.10 10.26 5.60
CA PHE A 136 -19.16 9.26 6.12
C PHE A 136 -19.30 7.92 5.40
N SER A 137 -20.53 7.47 5.14
CA SER A 137 -20.82 6.28 4.32
C SER A 137 -20.28 6.42 2.91
N GLY A 138 -20.54 7.56 2.24
CA GLY A 138 -20.06 7.86 0.89
C GLY A 138 -18.53 7.79 0.82
N ARG A 139 -17.82 8.45 1.74
CA ARG A 139 -16.35 8.39 1.81
C ARG A 139 -15.82 6.97 2.01
N ALA A 140 -16.51 6.15 2.81
CA ALA A 140 -16.13 4.76 3.04
C ALA A 140 -16.38 3.89 1.78
N SER A 141 -17.52 4.07 1.10
CA SER A 141 -17.83 3.43 -0.18
C SER A 141 -16.83 3.81 -1.27
N ASP A 142 -16.48 5.09 -1.39
CA ASP A 142 -15.48 5.59 -2.34
C ASP A 142 -14.12 4.94 -2.11
N PHE A 143 -13.71 4.78 -0.85
CA PHE A 143 -12.48 4.06 -0.52
C PHE A 143 -12.51 2.60 -0.97
N VAL A 144 -13.63 1.90 -0.77
CA VAL A 144 -13.81 0.49 -1.18
C VAL A 144 -13.74 0.38 -2.70
N GLN A 145 -14.47 1.24 -3.42
CA GLN A 145 -14.48 1.26 -4.89
C GLN A 145 -13.09 1.56 -5.46
N GLN A 146 -12.41 2.57 -4.93
CA GLN A 146 -11.04 2.89 -5.34
C GLN A 146 -10.04 1.75 -5.03
N SER A 147 -10.21 1.09 -3.88
CA SER A 147 -9.35 -0.04 -3.50
C SER A 147 -9.57 -1.26 -4.39
N GLN A 148 -10.82 -1.51 -4.81
CA GLN A 148 -11.16 -2.57 -5.75
C GLN A 148 -10.54 -2.33 -7.14
N LEU A 149 -10.63 -1.11 -7.67
CA LEU A 149 -10.02 -0.75 -8.96
C LEU A 149 -8.50 -0.91 -8.94
N LYS A 150 -7.84 -0.45 -7.87
CA LYS A 150 -6.39 -0.63 -7.70
C LYS A 150 -5.99 -2.10 -7.66
N MET A 151 -6.76 -2.96 -6.99
CA MET A 151 -6.53 -4.41 -7.01
C MET A 151 -6.69 -5.01 -8.40
N GLN A 152 -7.73 -4.62 -9.15
CA GLN A 152 -7.91 -5.09 -10.52
C GLN A 152 -6.73 -4.68 -11.41
N GLN A 153 -6.27 -3.43 -11.30
CA GLN A 153 -5.11 -2.94 -12.04
C GLN A 153 -3.83 -3.71 -11.69
N LEU A 154 -3.61 -3.99 -10.40
CA LEU A 154 -2.47 -4.80 -9.96
C LEU A 154 -2.54 -6.24 -10.47
N ILE A 155 -3.72 -6.89 -10.45
CA ILE A 155 -3.91 -8.24 -11.02
C ILE A 155 -3.66 -8.24 -12.53
N GLN A 156 -4.12 -7.23 -13.26
CA GLN A 156 -3.85 -7.10 -14.69
C GLN A 156 -2.35 -6.91 -14.96
N ASN A 157 -1.67 -6.06 -14.18
CA ASN A 157 -0.23 -5.87 -14.27
C ASN A 157 0.53 -7.17 -13.96
N PHE A 158 0.06 -7.92 -12.97
CA PHE A 158 0.63 -9.22 -12.60
C PHE A 158 0.48 -10.26 -13.72
N ASN A 159 -0.73 -10.45 -14.27
CA ASN A 159 -0.95 -11.37 -15.38
C ASN A 159 -0.13 -10.99 -16.62
N THR A 160 0.05 -9.69 -16.86
CA THR A 160 0.92 -9.18 -17.93
C THR A 160 2.38 -9.52 -17.66
N ALA A 161 2.87 -9.28 -16.43
CA ALA A 161 4.22 -9.62 -16.03
C ALA A 161 4.50 -11.14 -16.13
N VAL A 162 3.56 -11.99 -15.72
CA VAL A 162 3.66 -13.46 -15.87
C VAL A 162 3.73 -13.86 -17.34
N THR A 163 2.92 -13.25 -18.20
CA THR A 163 2.97 -13.50 -19.65
C THR A 163 4.31 -13.08 -20.24
N MET A 164 4.84 -11.92 -19.82
CA MET A 164 6.18 -11.47 -20.21
C MET A 164 7.28 -12.40 -19.68
N ALA A 165 7.15 -12.90 -18.45
CA ALA A 165 8.08 -13.86 -17.86
C ALA A 165 8.13 -15.16 -18.66
N ASN A 166 6.96 -15.70 -19.04
CA ASN A 166 6.87 -16.90 -19.87
C ASN A 166 7.46 -16.70 -21.27
N SER A 167 7.24 -15.51 -21.86
CA SER A 167 7.87 -15.13 -23.13
C SER A 167 9.40 -15.08 -23.03
N LEU A 168 9.91 -14.44 -21.97
CA LEU A 168 11.35 -14.37 -21.69
C LEU A 168 11.95 -15.76 -21.45
N GLN A 169 11.29 -16.63 -20.67
CA GLN A 169 11.73 -18.01 -20.46
C GLN A 169 11.80 -18.79 -21.78
N SER A 170 10.80 -18.62 -22.65
CA SER A 170 10.75 -19.26 -23.96
C SER A 170 11.88 -18.77 -24.86
N MET A 171 12.10 -17.45 -24.92
CA MET A 171 13.23 -16.86 -25.65
C MET A 171 14.57 -17.37 -25.13
N ASN A 172 14.73 -17.53 -23.81
CA ASN A 172 15.97 -18.02 -23.24
C ASN A 172 16.18 -19.51 -23.52
N ALA A 173 15.13 -20.33 -23.49
CA ALA A 173 15.18 -21.73 -23.89
C ALA A 173 15.58 -21.87 -25.37
N GLU A 174 15.02 -21.03 -26.24
CA GLU A 174 15.35 -21.01 -27.66
C GLU A 174 16.77 -20.49 -27.94
N SER A 175 17.20 -19.44 -27.23
CA SER A 175 18.56 -18.93 -27.29
C SER A 175 19.59 -19.97 -26.84
N THR A 176 19.32 -20.65 -25.71
CA THR A 176 20.17 -21.73 -25.20
C THR A 176 20.24 -22.90 -26.18
N LYS A 177 19.10 -23.25 -26.80
CA LYS A 177 19.04 -24.29 -27.84
C LYS A 177 19.82 -23.89 -29.09
N SER A 178 19.74 -22.64 -29.53
CA SER A 178 20.48 -22.10 -30.66
C SER A 178 21.99 -22.14 -30.43
N ILE A 179 22.46 -21.71 -29.25
CA ILE A 179 23.87 -21.79 -28.86
C ILE A 179 24.34 -23.25 -28.82
N ALA A 180 23.55 -24.16 -28.24
CA ALA A 180 23.86 -25.58 -28.20
C ALA A 180 23.93 -26.24 -29.59
N GLN A 181 23.14 -25.75 -30.56
CA GLN A 181 23.21 -26.18 -31.95
C GLN A 181 24.42 -25.60 -32.68
N ALA A 182 24.84 -24.37 -32.36
CA ALA A 182 25.98 -23.71 -32.98
C ALA A 182 27.35 -24.27 -32.55
N ILE A 183 27.42 -24.92 -31.38
CA ILE A 183 28.65 -25.53 -30.83
C ILE A 183 28.83 -26.98 -31.33
N ARG A 184 27.82 -27.55 -31.99
CA ARG A 184 27.83 -28.92 -32.52
C ARG A 184 28.21 -28.95 -34.00
#